data_AF-A0A7T8K0R8-F1
#
_entry.id   AF-A0A7T8K0R8-F1
#
_cell.length_a   1.000
_cell.length_b   1.000
_cell.length_c   1.000
_cell.angle_alpha   90.00
_cell.angle_beta   90.00
_cell.angle_gamma   90.00
#
_symmetry.space_group_name_H-M   'P 1'
#
loop_
_entity.id
_entity.type
_entity.pdbx_description
1 polymer ?
#
loop_
_entity_poly.entity_id
_entity_poly.type
_entity_poly.pdbx_seq_one_letter_code
_entity_poly.pdbx_strand_id
1 'polypeptide(L)' 'YEASLAEIIVTDVAEFMRKCGRDLRFFYPSLMHVTCICHLLHRVVDKVKDHFAD' A
#
# COMPACT_ATOMS: atom_id res chain seq x y z
N TYR A 1 -23.53 10.75 13.82
CA TYR A 1 -22.16 10.45 13.38
C TYR A 1 -22.27 9.64 12.09
N GLU A 2 -22.55 10.33 10.99
CA GLU A 2 -22.52 9.74 9.65
C GLU A 2 -21.03 9.51 9.33
N ALA A 3 -20.56 8.28 9.51
CA ALA A 3 -19.25 7.89 9.00
C ALA A 3 -19.38 7.87 7.48
N SER A 4 -18.90 8.91 6.80
CA SER A 4 -18.69 8.86 5.36
C SER A 4 -17.83 7.63 5.07
N LEU A 5 -18.40 6.60 4.45
CA LEU A 5 -17.69 5.39 4.05
C LEU A 5 -16.55 5.80 3.11
N ALA A 6 -15.32 5.84 3.64
CA ALA A 6 -14.13 6.07 2.85
C ALA A 6 -13.78 4.77 2.12
N GLU A 7 -13.77 4.82 0.79
CA GLU A 7 -13.33 3.70 -0.02
C GLU A 7 -11.81 3.60 0.08
N ILE A 8 -11.31 2.42 0.46
CA ILE A 8 -9.87 2.18 0.60
C ILE A 8 -9.41 1.33 -0.56
N ILE A 9 -8.38 1.80 -1.26
CA ILE A 9 -7.68 1.02 -2.27
C ILE A 9 -6.26 0.71 -1.79
N VAL A 10 -5.92 -0.57 -1.79
CA VAL A 10 -4.61 -1.07 -1.37
C VAL A 10 -3.85 -1.58 -2.59
N THR A 11 -2.67 -1.01 -2.86
CA THR A 11 -1.82 -1.42 -3.99
C THR A 11 -0.38 -1.62 -3.53
N ASP A 12 0.49 -2.20 -4.37
CA ASP A 12 1.92 -2.22 -4.07
C ASP A 12 2.54 -0.80 -4.02
N VAL A 13 3.79 -0.73 -3.55
CA VAL A 13 4.53 0.52 -3.30
C VAL A 13 5.16 1.13 -4.57
N ALA A 14 5.02 0.50 -5.74
CA ALA A 14 5.61 1.01 -6.98
C ALA A 14 5.14 2.43 -7.28
N GLU A 15 6.05 3.23 -7.84
CA GLU A 15 5.82 4.65 -8.05
C GLU A 15 4.58 4.93 -8.92
N PHE A 16 4.35 4.10 -9.94
CA PHE A 16 3.19 4.22 -10.81
C PHE A 16 1.88 3.94 -10.07
N MET A 17 1.86 3.01 -9.09
CA MET A 17 0.68 2.75 -8.26
C MET A 17 0.36 3.93 -7.35
N ARG A 18 1.39 4.57 -6.78
CA ARG A 18 1.23 5.81 -6.01
C ARG A 18 0.72 6.96 -6.86
N LYS A 19 1.13 7.06 -8.13
CA LYS A 19 0.61 8.06 -9.07
C LYS A 19 -0.85 7.79 -9.41
N CYS A 20 -1.18 6.55 -9.76
CA CYS A 20 -2.54 6.11 -10.06
C CYS A 20 -3.51 6.41 -8.91
N GLY A 21 -3.14 6.08 -7.66
CA GLY A 21 -3.97 6.37 -6.48
C GLY A 21 -4.22 7.87 -6.26
N ARG A 22 -3.23 8.73 -6.57
CA ARG A 22 -3.43 10.20 -6.54
C ARG A 22 -4.36 10.69 -7.64
N ASP A 23 -4.18 10.18 -8.86
CA ASP A 23 -4.97 10.59 -10.02
C ASP A 23 -6.43 10.11 -9.88
N LEU A 24 -6.67 8.93 -9.30
CA LEU A 24 -8.00 8.41 -9.01
C LEU A 24 -8.78 9.26 -8.00
N ARG A 25 -8.10 9.94 -7.07
CA ARG A 25 -8.75 10.81 -6.08
C ARG A 25 -9.49 11.97 -6.72
N PHE A 26 -9.14 12.36 -7.94
CA PHE A 26 -9.90 13.35 -8.71
C PHE A 26 -11.33 12.86 -9.01
N PHE A 27 -11.48 11.57 -9.35
CA PHE A 27 -12.77 10.95 -9.65
C PHE A 27 -13.50 10.47 -8.39
N TYR A 28 -12.74 10.07 -7.37
CA TYR A 28 -13.26 9.53 -6.11
C TYR A 28 -12.67 10.33 -4.93
N PRO A 29 -13.25 11.49 -4.57
CA PRO A 29 -12.65 12.40 -3.59
C PRO A 29 -12.48 11.81 -2.18
N SER A 30 -13.32 10.84 -1.81
CA SER A 30 -13.27 10.10 -0.54
C SER A 30 -12.34 8.88 -0.56
N LEU A 31 -11.72 8.57 -1.71
CA LEU A 31 -10.83 7.42 -1.86
C LEU A 31 -9.52 7.63 -1.09
N MET A 32 -9.19 6.67 -0.22
CA MET A 32 -7.92 6.60 0.47
C MET A 32 -7.03 5.54 -0.20
N HIS A 33 -5.94 5.97 -0.82
CA HIS A 33 -4.91 5.08 -1.34
C HIS A 33 -3.91 4.70 -0.25
N VAL A 34 -3.73 3.40 -0.03
CA VAL A 34 -2.80 2.84 0.95
C VAL A 34 -1.82 1.91 0.23
N THR A 35 -0.53 2.04 0.56
CA THR A 35 0.50 1.14 0.02
C THR A 35 0.59 -0.13 0.86
N CYS A 36 0.49 -1.28 0.20
CA CYS A 36 0.73 -2.60 0.74
C CYS A 36 2.18 -2.72 1.22
N ILE A 37 2.36 -3.17 2.46
CA ILE A 37 3.67 -3.41 3.07
C ILE A 37 4.13 -4.86 2.93
N CYS A 38 3.29 -5.78 2.42
CA CYS A 38 3.61 -7.21 2.35
C CYS A 38 4.91 -7.49 1.58
N HIS A 39 5.15 -6.77 0.49
CA HIS A 39 6.39 -6.92 -0.29
C HIS A 39 7.64 -6.49 0.51
N LEU A 40 7.52 -5.45 1.35
CA LEU A 40 8.61 -5.04 2.23
C LEU A 40 8.83 -6.06 3.35
N LEU A 41 7.75 -6.55 3.96
CA LEU A 41 7.82 -7.57 5.01
C LEU A 41 8.47 -8.85 4.51
N HIS A 42 8.13 -9.29 3.29
CA HIS A 42 8.75 -10.47 2.68
C HIS A 42 10.27 -10.30 2.54
N ARG A 43 10.74 -9.12 2.06
CA ARG A 43 12.17 -8.81 1.97
C ARG A 43 12.87 -8.77 3.34
N VAL A 44 12.19 -8.26 4.37
CA VAL A 44 12.73 -8.28 5.74
C VAL A 44 12.92 -9.72 6.21
N VAL A 45 11.93 -10.59 5.99
CA VAL A 45 12.03 -12.01 6.33
C VAL A 45 13.18 -12.67 5.58
N ASP A 46 13.34 -12.42 4.29
CA ASP A 46 14.47 -12.95 3.50
C ASP A 46 15.81 -12.50 4.08
N LYS A 47 15.94 -11.22 4.46
CA LYS A 47 17.15 -10.70 5.10
C LYS A 47 17.43 -11.31 6.47
N VAL A 48 16.40 -11.56 7.26
CA VAL A 48 16.54 -12.25 8.56
C VAL A 48 17.01 -13.69 8.31
N LYS A 49 16.41 -14.41 7.36
CA LYS A 49 16.84 -15.77 7.00
C LYS A 49 18.30 -15.80 6.54
N ASP A 50 18.71 -14.86 5.68
CA ASP A 50 20.12 -14.75 5.23
C ASP A 50 21.08 -14.57 6.42
N HIS A 51 20.66 -13.84 7.46
CA HIS A 51 21.53 -13.45 8.58
C HIS A 51 21.63 -14.52 9.69
N PHE A 52 20.61 -15.37 9.82
CA PHE A 52 20.53 -16.43 10.83
C PHE A 52 20.45 -17.83 10.18
N ALA A 53 21.00 -17.98 8.97
CA ALA A 53 21.15 -19.27 8.32
C ALA A 53 22.27 -20.06 9.00
N ASP A 54 21.99 -20.58 10.19
CA ASP A 54 22.77 -21.61 10.89
C ASP A 54 22.17 -23.01 10.64
#